data_AF-A0A031IJJ4-F1
#
_entry.id   AF-A0A031IJJ4-F1
#
_cell.length_a   1.000
_cell.length_b   1.000
_cell.length_c   1.000
_cell.angle_alpha   90.00
_cell.angle_beta   90.00
_cell.angle_gamma   90.00
#
_symmetry.space_group_name_H-M   'P 1'
#
loop_
_entity.id
_entity.type
_entity.pdbx_description
1 polymer ?
#
loop_
_entity_poly.entity_id
_entity_poly.type
_entity_poly.pdbx_seq_one_letter_code
_entity_poly.pdbx_strand_id
1 'polypeptide(L)'
;MGPLRQLELGRGKILNATIRCNASEKYSVSLLVEQEVHELPKTGSSFCVDVGLNNFAILSDGTVYKNDRCFQTLEKKITCEQRKLSRRQLLALNKKVKLSEAKNYQK
;
A
#
# COMPACT_ATOMS: atom_id res chain seq x y z
N MET A 1 8.83 18.93 -16.89
CA MET A 1 8.02 17.70 -17.07
C MET A 1 9.00 16.59 -17.45
N GLY A 2 9.37 15.73 -16.51
CA GLY A 2 10.25 14.59 -16.80
C GLY A 2 9.47 13.50 -17.56
N PRO A 3 10.13 12.67 -18.39
CA PRO A 3 9.45 11.64 -19.14
C PRO A 3 8.82 10.63 -18.19
N LEU A 4 7.60 10.19 -18.52
CA LEU A 4 6.96 9.05 -17.89
C LEU A 4 7.90 7.86 -18.05
N ARG A 5 8.44 7.35 -16.94
CA ARG A 5 9.17 6.08 -16.93
C ARG A 5 8.20 5.02 -17.43
N GLN A 6 8.36 4.63 -18.69
CA GLN A 6 7.84 3.39 -19.21
C GLN A 6 8.38 2.31 -18.27
N LEU A 7 7.50 1.72 -17.45
CA LEU A 7 7.83 0.54 -16.69
C LEU A 7 8.16 -0.52 -17.73
N GLU A 8 9.45 -0.73 -17.97
CA GLU A 8 9.97 -1.93 -18.62
C GLU A 8 9.33 -3.10 -17.86
N LEU A 9 8.30 -3.71 -18.43
CA LEU A 9 7.80 -4.99 -17.96
C LEU A 9 8.94 -5.96 -18.29
N GLY A 10 9.84 -6.10 -17.33
CA GLY A 10 11.14 -6.74 -17.49
C GLY A 10 11.00 -8.09 -18.18
N ARG A 11 12.06 -8.51 -18.87
CA ARG A 11 12.20 -9.79 -19.58
C ARG A 11 12.17 -11.00 -18.62
N GLY A 12 11.15 -11.08 -17.77
CA GLY A 12 10.95 -12.14 -16.80
C GLY A 12 9.89 -13.12 -17.27
N LYS A 13 9.99 -14.36 -16.80
CA LYS A 13 9.01 -15.41 -17.09
C LYS A 13 7.77 -15.19 -16.24
N ILE A 14 6.61 -15.06 -16.86
CA ILE A 14 5.34 -14.98 -16.13
C ILE A 14 5.07 -16.36 -15.53
N LEU A 15 4.90 -16.41 -14.20
CA LEU A 15 4.54 -17.63 -13.49
C LEU A 15 3.02 -17.76 -13.38
N ASN A 16 2.34 -16.70 -12.92
CA ASN A 16 0.90 -16.71 -12.67
C ASN A 16 0.28 -15.36 -13.02
N ALA A 17 -0.99 -15.39 -13.45
CA ALA A 17 -1.82 -14.21 -13.63
C ALA A 17 -3.12 -14.37 -12.83
N THR A 18 -3.39 -13.46 -11.90
CA THR A 18 -4.65 -13.42 -11.16
C THR A 18 -5.53 -12.30 -11.68
N ILE A 19 -6.72 -12.63 -12.17
CA ILE A 19 -7.73 -11.66 -12.55
C ILE A 19 -8.77 -11.59 -11.43
N ARG A 20 -8.98 -10.40 -10.87
CA ARG A 20 -10.09 -10.14 -9.93
C ARG A 20 -11.06 -9.14 -10.54
N CYS A 21 -12.35 -9.45 -10.41
CA CYS A 21 -13.43 -8.50 -10.64
C CYS A 21 -14.05 -8.13 -9.28
N ASN A 22 -14.16 -6.84 -9.02
CA ASN A 22 -14.85 -6.34 -7.83
C ASN A 22 -16.32 -6.05 -8.15
N ALA A 23 -17.18 -5.99 -7.14
CA ALA A 23 -18.61 -5.69 -7.28
C ALA A 23 -18.91 -4.32 -7.95
N SER A 24 -17.91 -3.45 -8.06
CA SER A 24 -17.97 -2.18 -8.79
C SER A 24 -17.59 -2.29 -10.28
N GLU A 25 -17.62 -3.50 -10.86
CA GLU A 25 -17.27 -3.81 -12.26
C GLU A 25 -15.84 -3.42 -12.66
N LYS A 26 -14.97 -3.22 -11.67
CA LYS A 26 -13.55 -2.93 -11.89
C LYS A 26 -12.77 -4.24 -11.92
N TYR A 27 -12.03 -4.43 -13.01
CA TYR A 27 -11.11 -5.54 -13.18
C TYR A 27 -9.69 -5.12 -12.81
N SER A 28 -9.01 -5.95 -12.03
CA SER A 28 -7.59 -5.82 -11.73
C SER A 28 -6.87 -7.10 -12.11
N VAL A 29 -5.72 -6.97 -12.78
CA VAL A 29 -4.86 -8.10 -13.14
C VAL A 29 -3.55 -7.97 -12.37
N SER A 30 -3.15 -9.04 -11.68
CA SER A 30 -1.86 -9.13 -11.00
C SER A 30 -1.03 -10.23 -11.65
N LEU A 31 0.17 -9.88 -12.13
CA LEU A 31 1.10 -10.81 -12.76
C LEU A 31 2.23 -11.12 -11.76
N LEU A 32 2.44 -12.40 -11.49
CA LEU A 32 3.62 -12.89 -10.79
C LEU A 32 4.67 -13.22 -11.85
N VAL A 33 5.81 -12.54 -11.80
CA VAL A 33 6.90 -12.67 -12.77
C VAL A 33 8.16 -13.08 -12.04
N GLU A 34 8.83 -14.09 -12.57
CA GLU A 34 10.18 -14.48 -12.16
C GLU A 34 11.18 -13.76 -13.06
N GLN A 35 12.12 -13.04 -12.46
CA GLN A 35 13.16 -12.33 -13.17
C GLN A 35 14.50 -12.58 -12.47
N GLU A 36 15.54 -12.86 -13.26
CA GLU A 36 16.90 -12.92 -12.75
C GLU A 36 17.31 -11.51 -12.27
N VAL A 37 17.63 -11.41 -10.98
CA VAL A 37 18.17 -10.19 -10.39
C VAL A 37 19.68 -10.32 -10.38
N HIS A 38 20.37 -9.49 -11.16
CA HIS A 38 21.83 -9.42 -11.09
C HIS A 38 22.24 -8.69 -9.81
N GLU A 39 23.05 -9.35 -8.99
CA GLU A 39 23.66 -8.71 -7.83
C GLU A 39 24.61 -7.60 -8.30
N LEU A 40 24.48 -6.43 -7.71
CA LEU A 40 25.46 -5.36 -7.88
C LEU A 40 26.73 -5.72 -7.11
N PRO A 41 27.92 -5.32 -7.61
CA PRO A 41 29.16 -5.54 -6.89
C PRO A 41 29.08 -4.91 -5.49
N LYS A 42 29.54 -5.65 -4.48
CA LYS A 42 29.56 -5.16 -3.10
C LYS A 42 30.48 -3.96 -2.99
N THR A 43 30.00 -2.88 -2.41
CA THR A 43 30.77 -1.63 -2.20
C THR A 43 31.85 -1.78 -1.13
N GLY A 44 31.85 -2.89 -0.35
CA GLY A 44 32.78 -3.11 0.76
C GLY A 44 32.48 -2.28 2.02
N SER A 45 31.47 -1.41 1.96
CA SER A 45 31.02 -0.56 3.05
C SER A 45 29.89 -1.23 3.84
N SER A 46 29.97 -1.17 5.17
CA SER A 46 28.87 -1.56 6.05
C SER A 46 28.18 -0.31 6.59
N PHE A 47 26.87 -0.20 6.41
CA PHE A 47 26.06 0.88 6.97
C PHE A 47 25.01 0.29 7.92
N CYS A 48 24.90 0.87 9.12
CA CYS A 48 23.75 0.63 9.97
C CYS A 48 22.66 1.67 9.65
N VAL A 49 21.41 1.22 9.63
CA VAL A 49 20.24 2.08 9.46
C VAL A 49 19.41 1.99 10.74
N ASP A 50 19.28 3.11 11.44
CA ASP A 50 18.38 3.24 12.59
C ASP A 50 17.08 3.92 12.15
N VAL A 51 15.93 3.29 12.39
CA VAL A 51 14.61 3.77 11.98
C VAL A 51 13.81 4.21 13.20
N GLY A 52 13.34 5.46 13.20
CA GLY A 52 12.75 6.09 14.38
C GLY A 52 11.45 6.86 14.15
N LEU A 53 10.84 7.31 15.25
CA LEU A 53 9.62 8.11 15.23
C LEU A 53 9.90 9.60 14.95
N ASN A 54 11.05 10.10 15.43
CA ASN A 54 11.45 11.49 15.25
C ASN A 54 12.14 11.71 13.90
N ASN A 55 13.04 10.81 13.52
CA ASN A 55 13.73 10.78 12.23
C ASN A 55 13.35 9.48 11.51
N PHE A 56 13.08 9.57 10.21
CA PHE A 56 12.66 8.40 9.42
C PHE A 56 13.76 7.34 9.38
N ALA A 57 14.99 7.77 9.09
CA ALA A 57 16.16 6.91 9.13
C ALA A 57 17.42 7.72 9.48
N ILE A 58 18.30 7.16 10.29
CA ILE A 58 19.64 7.69 10.57
C ILE A 58 20.64 6.64 10.09
N LEU A 59 21.58 7.06 9.26
CA LEU A 59 22.68 6.21 8.79
C LEU A 59 23.87 6.30 9.74
N SER A 60 24.70 5.26 9.78
CA SER A 60 25.93 5.22 10.58
C SER A 60 26.96 6.31 10.24
N ASP A 61 26.85 6.96 9.07
CA ASP A 61 27.66 8.12 8.67
C ASP A 61 27.13 9.46 9.24
N GLY A 62 26.05 9.41 10.02
CA GLY A 62 25.40 10.59 10.60
C GLY A 62 24.36 11.25 9.69
N THR A 63 24.11 10.73 8.49
CA THR A 63 23.07 11.23 7.59
C THR A 63 21.68 11.01 8.21
N VAL A 64 20.90 12.07 8.31
CA VAL A 64 19.55 12.03 8.90
C VAL A 64 18.48 12.26 7.83
N TYR A 65 17.63 11.27 7.63
CA TYR A 65 16.39 11.38 6.86
C TYR A 65 15.26 11.83 7.78
N LYS A 66 14.70 13.00 7.52
CA LYS A 66 13.59 13.56 8.31
C LYS A 66 12.31 12.76 8.07
N ASN A 67 11.49 12.66 9.12
CA ASN A 67 10.15 12.11 9.01
C ASN A 67 9.15 13.24 8.69
N ASP A 68 8.71 13.30 7.43
CA ASP A 68 7.74 14.31 6.99
C ASP A 68 6.32 14.09 7.57
N ARG A 69 6.11 13.01 8.34
CA ARG A 69 4.86 12.67 9.03
C ARG A 69 3.62 12.78 8.13
N CYS A 70 3.79 12.52 6.84
CA CYS A 70 2.76 12.67 5.81
C CYS A 70 1.54 11.77 6.06
N PHE A 71 1.71 10.70 6.85
CA PHE A 71 0.66 9.77 7.21
C PHE A 71 -0.38 10.32 8.19
N GLN A 72 -0.08 11.36 8.97
CA GLN A 72 -1.01 11.85 10.01
C GLN A 72 -2.39 12.26 9.47
N THR A 73 -2.40 12.91 8.31
CA THR A 73 -3.66 13.32 7.65
C THR A 73 -4.44 12.11 7.16
N LEU A 74 -3.74 11.09 6.65
CA LEU A 74 -4.35 9.85 6.21
C LEU A 74 -4.88 9.04 7.39
N GLU A 75 -4.14 8.96 8.51
CA GLU A 75 -4.56 8.28 9.74
C GLU A 75 -5.85 8.88 10.30
N LYS A 76 -5.97 10.22 10.32
CA LYS A 76 -7.20 10.91 10.72
C LYS A 76 -8.36 10.53 9.79
N LYS A 77 -8.15 10.51 8.47
CA LYS A 77 -9.17 10.10 7.49
C LYS A 77 -9.58 8.65 7.70
N ILE A 78 -8.63 7.74 7.84
CA ILE A 78 -8.88 6.31 8.10
C ILE A 78 -9.70 6.15 9.37
N THR A 79 -9.33 6.84 10.46
CA THR A 79 -10.06 6.78 11.73
C THR A 79 -11.51 7.24 11.58
N CYS A 80 -11.74 8.34 10.85
CA CYS A 80 -13.08 8.85 10.57
C CYS A 80 -13.91 7.86 9.74
N GLU A 81 -13.35 7.29 8.68
CA GLU A 81 -14.05 6.33 7.83
C GLU A 81 -14.31 5.00 8.55
N GLN A 82 -13.37 4.51 9.35
CA GLN A 82 -13.57 3.33 10.21
C GLN A 82 -14.70 3.54 11.22
N ARG A 83 -14.77 4.73 11.85
CA ARG A 83 -15.89 5.08 12.76
C ARG A 83 -17.22 5.11 12.02
N LYS A 84 -17.28 5.67 10.81
CA LYS A 84 -18.49 5.67 9.98
C LYS A 84 -18.91 4.24 9.62
N LEU A 85 -17.96 3.40 9.21
CA LEU A 85 -18.20 2.00 8.85
C LEU A 85 -18.76 1.20 10.03
N SER A 86 -18.12 1.31 11.21
CA SER A 86 -18.55 0.64 12.44
C SER A 86 -19.98 1.04 12.85
N ARG A 87 -20.31 2.34 12.80
CA ARG A 87 -21.68 2.82 13.08
C ARG A 87 -22.71 2.28 12.09
N ARG A 88 -22.37 2.25 10.80
CA ARG A 88 -23.25 1.70 9.75
C ARG A 88 -23.52 0.20 9.97
N GLN A 89 -22.48 -0.55 10.34
CA GLN A 89 -22.60 -1.97 10.68
C GLN A 89 -23.55 -2.19 11.88
N LEU A 90 -23.37 -1.42 12.95
CA LEU A 90 -24.24 -1.51 14.14
C LEU A 90 -25.70 -1.20 13.80
N LEU A 91 -25.95 -0.15 13.01
CA LEU A 91 -27.32 0.19 12.59
C LEU A 91 -27.97 -0.90 11.73
N ALA A 92 -27.21 -1.56 10.85
CA ALA A 92 -27.73 -2.66 10.04
C ALA A 92 -28.10 -3.87 10.93
N LEU A 93 -27.25 -4.21 11.91
CA LEU A 93 -27.53 -5.26 12.89
C LEU A 93 -28.81 -4.95 13.70
N ASN A 94 -28.95 -3.72 14.21
CA ASN A 94 -30.14 -3.30 14.95
C ASN A 94 -31.42 -3.37 14.10
N LYS A 95 -31.31 -3.08 12.80
CA LYS A 95 -32.42 -3.18 11.85
C LYS A 95 -32.67 -4.61 11.33
N LYS A 96 -31.83 -5.58 11.70
CA LYS A 96 -31.84 -6.96 11.19
C LYS A 96 -31.75 -7.06 9.66
N VAL A 97 -31.07 -6.10 9.04
CA VAL A 97 -30.85 -6.06 7.58
C VAL A 97 -29.45 -6.60 7.28
N LYS A 98 -29.31 -7.41 6.21
CA LYS A 98 -27.99 -7.92 5.80
C LYS A 98 -27.09 -6.78 5.35
N LEU A 99 -25.80 -6.84 5.70
CA LEU A 99 -24.83 -5.80 5.33
C LEU A 99 -24.69 -5.60 3.82
N SER A 100 -24.88 -6.67 3.04
CA SER A 100 -24.89 -6.64 1.57
C SER A 100 -26.06 -5.87 0.97
N GLU A 101 -27.14 -5.67 1.72
CA GLU A 101 -28.36 -4.98 1.27
C GLU A 101 -28.42 -3.54 1.81
N ALA A 102 -27.55 -3.20 2.77
CA ALA A 102 -27.44 -1.86 3.33
C ALA A 102 -26.74 -0.92 2.34
N LYS A 103 -27.51 -0.13 1.58
CA LYS A 103 -27.04 0.87 0.58
C LYS A 103 -25.91 1.80 1.05
N ASN A 104 -25.76 2.03 2.36
CA ASN A 104 -24.74 2.89 2.95
C ASN A 104 -23.43 2.17 3.33
N TYR A 105 -23.39 0.84 3.34
CA TYR A 105 -22.21 0.05 3.73
C TYR A 105 -21.24 -0.20 2.57
N GLN A 106 -21.73 -0.20 1.32
CA GLN A 106 -20.97 -0.55 0.12
C GLN A 106 -20.34 0.62 -0.65
N LYS A 107 -20.42 1.86 -0.13
CA LYS A 107 -19.81 3.03 -0.77
C LYS A 107 -18.37 3.23 -0.32
#